data_AF-G9XDI7-F1
#
_entry.id   AF-G9XDI7-F1
#
_cell.length_a   1.000
_cell.length_b   1.000
_cell.length_c   1.000
_cell.angle_alpha   90.00
_cell.angle_beta   90.00
_cell.angle_gamma   90.00
#
_symmetry.space_group_name_H-M   'P 1'
#
loop_
_entity.id
_entity.type
_entity.pdbx_description
1 polymer ?
#
loop_
_entity_poly.entity_id
_entity_poly.type
_entity_poly.pdbx_seq_one_letter_code
_entity_poly.pdbx_strand_id
1 'polypeptide(L)'
;MKIEHIAMYVDNLEKTKEFFEKYFLAKSNLGYHNKTTNFRSYFMEFDDGARLEIMNKPAMVDVEKSLNRTGYIHIAFSVGNKEKVDELTNRLQADGYTVVSGPRTTGDGYYESCIVAIEGNQIEITV
;
A
#
# COMPACT_ATOMS: atom_id res chain seq x y z
N MET A 1 -0.87 -0.95 -23.71
CA MET A 1 -0.66 0.06 -22.65
C MET A 1 -0.96 -0.62 -21.32
N LYS A 2 -0.17 -0.35 -20.27
CA LYS A 2 -0.33 -0.94 -18.93
C LYS A 2 0.13 0.06 -17.87
N ILE A 3 -0.33 -0.10 -16.63
CA ILE A 3 0.28 0.61 -15.49
C ILE A 3 1.68 0.01 -15.30
N GLU A 4 2.71 0.86 -15.33
CA GLU A 4 4.09 0.41 -15.10
C GLU A 4 4.40 0.44 -13.61
N HIS A 5 4.08 1.56 -12.95
CA HIS A 5 4.13 1.68 -11.51
C HIS A 5 3.07 2.65 -10.99
N ILE A 6 2.83 2.57 -9.69
CA ILE A 6 2.13 3.57 -8.88
C ILE A 6 3.16 4.16 -7.93
N ALA A 7 3.10 5.47 -7.66
CA ALA A 7 4.04 6.12 -6.75
C ALA A 7 3.31 6.72 -5.55
N MET A 8 3.92 6.63 -4.37
CA MET A 8 3.41 7.25 -3.15
C MET A 8 4.53 7.96 -2.38
N TYR A 9 4.26 9.19 -1.97
CA TYR A 9 5.11 9.86 -1.00
C TYR A 9 4.79 9.36 0.41
N VAL A 10 5.83 9.13 1.19
CA VAL A 10 5.79 8.71 2.58
C VAL A 10 6.82 9.45 3.42
N ASP A 11 6.47 9.78 4.65
CA ASP A 11 7.36 10.41 5.61
C ASP A 11 8.42 9.43 6.12
N ASN A 12 8.03 8.19 6.43
CA ASN A 12 8.93 7.14 6.89
C ASN A 12 9.13 6.05 5.84
N LEU A 13 10.18 6.25 5.01
CA LEU A 13 10.48 5.38 3.89
C LEU A 13 10.81 3.94 4.31
N GLU A 14 11.62 3.74 5.36
CA GLU A 14 12.01 2.40 5.82
C GLU A 14 10.83 1.64 6.44
N LYS A 15 10.01 2.28 7.29
CA LYS A 15 8.82 1.63 7.84
C LYS A 15 7.82 1.24 6.75
N THR A 16 7.69 2.08 5.72
CA THR A 16 6.83 1.78 4.57
C THR A 16 7.37 0.58 3.80
N LYS A 17 8.67 0.53 3.53
CA LYS A 17 9.33 -0.61 2.89
C LYS A 17 9.08 -1.89 3.69
N GLU A 18 9.40 -1.89 4.98
CA GLU A 18 9.22 -3.04 5.88
C GLU A 18 7.78 -3.54 5.91
N PHE A 19 6.80 -2.64 5.86
CA PHE A 19 5.38 -3.00 5.78
C PHE A 19 5.05 -3.79 4.51
N PHE A 20 5.42 -3.28 3.34
CA PHE A 20 5.13 -3.97 2.08
C PHE A 20 5.91 -5.29 1.94
N GLU A 21 7.14 -5.35 2.44
CA GLU A 21 7.91 -6.61 2.50
C GLU A 21 7.24 -7.63 3.44
N LYS A 22 6.75 -7.20 4.61
CA LYS A 22 6.16 -8.09 5.63
C LYS A 22 4.77 -8.62 5.26
N TYR A 23 3.90 -7.77 4.75
CA TYR A 23 2.47 -8.10 4.58
C TYR A 23 2.11 -8.46 3.14
N PHE A 24 2.78 -7.85 2.16
CA PHE A 24 2.50 -8.02 0.74
C PHE A 24 3.62 -8.74 -0.02
N LEU A 25 4.62 -9.27 0.72
CA LEU A 25 5.75 -10.03 0.19
C LEU A 25 6.52 -9.28 -0.90
N ALA A 26 6.46 -7.95 -0.89
CA ALA A 26 7.13 -7.12 -1.86
C ALA A 26 8.65 -7.28 -1.74
N LYS A 27 9.38 -7.08 -2.83
CA LYS A 27 10.84 -7.05 -2.87
C LYS A 27 11.30 -5.66 -3.21
N SER A 28 12.02 -5.02 -2.28
CA SER A 28 12.65 -3.74 -2.54
C SER A 28 13.90 -3.87 -3.42
N ASN A 29 14.15 -2.87 -4.25
CA ASN A 29 15.45 -2.65 -4.86
C ASN A 29 16.48 -2.10 -3.83
N LEU A 30 17.69 -1.75 -4.30
CA LEU A 30 18.77 -1.18 -3.46
C LEU A 30 18.50 0.26 -2.96
N GLY A 31 17.45 0.91 -3.46
CA GLY A 31 17.13 2.30 -3.16
C GLY A 31 17.88 3.31 -4.04
N TYR A 32 17.29 4.48 -4.17
CA TYR A 32 17.85 5.63 -4.86
C TYR A 32 17.95 6.83 -3.91
N HIS A 33 19.02 7.62 -4.03
CA HIS A 33 19.20 8.87 -3.30
C HIS A 33 19.79 9.97 -4.18
N ASN A 34 19.00 11.01 -4.44
CA ASN A 34 19.48 12.23 -5.05
C ASN A 34 20.10 13.13 -3.96
N LYS A 35 21.42 13.26 -3.94
CA LYS A 35 22.15 14.05 -2.93
C LYS A 35 21.87 15.56 -3.01
N THR A 36 21.45 16.07 -4.17
CA THR A 36 21.20 17.51 -4.37
C THR A 36 19.84 17.93 -3.82
N THR A 37 18.80 17.12 -4.08
CA THR A 37 17.41 17.42 -3.64
C THR A 37 17.02 16.69 -2.36
N ASN A 38 17.88 15.78 -1.90
CA ASN A 38 17.63 14.80 -0.84
C ASN A 38 16.39 13.92 -1.07
N PHE A 39 15.96 13.78 -2.33
CA PHE A 39 14.93 12.82 -2.71
C PHE A 39 15.44 11.39 -2.56
N ARG A 40 14.61 10.50 -2.02
CA ARG A 40 14.89 9.08 -1.84
C ARG A 40 13.72 8.25 -2.32
N SER A 41 13.98 7.09 -2.91
CA SER A 41 12.91 6.15 -3.24
C SER A 41 13.35 4.69 -3.26
N TYR A 42 12.38 3.79 -3.11
CA TYR A 42 12.50 2.37 -3.40
C TYR A 42 11.43 1.99 -4.42
N PHE A 43 11.77 1.07 -5.31
CA PHE A 43 10.77 0.32 -6.07
C PHE A 43 10.50 -1.00 -5.34
N MET A 44 9.23 -1.24 -5.05
CA MET A 44 8.69 -2.45 -4.46
C MET A 44 8.10 -3.31 -5.59
N GLU A 45 8.69 -4.48 -5.81
CA GLU A 45 8.26 -5.45 -6.82
C GLU A 45 7.42 -6.55 -6.20
N PHE A 46 6.36 -6.96 -6.89
CA PHE A 46 5.46 -8.06 -6.51
C PHE A 46 5.68 -9.26 -7.45
N ASP A 47 4.87 -10.31 -7.34
CA ASP A 47 4.99 -11.50 -8.18
C ASP A 47 4.88 -11.19 -9.68
N ASP A 48 3.99 -10.26 -10.05
CA ASP A 48 3.88 -9.71 -11.40
C ASP A 48 3.28 -8.29 -11.41
N GLY A 49 3.02 -7.77 -12.62
CA GLY A 49 2.23 -6.55 -12.79
C GLY A 49 2.99 -5.25 -12.56
N ALA A 50 2.31 -4.29 -11.92
CA ALA A 50 2.83 -2.95 -11.66
C ALA A 50 3.68 -2.94 -10.38
N ARG A 51 4.68 -2.06 -10.36
CA ARG A 51 5.53 -1.85 -9.17
C ARG A 51 4.98 -0.71 -8.31
N LEU A 52 5.34 -0.67 -7.03
CA LEU A 52 5.04 0.45 -6.16
C LEU A 52 6.33 1.24 -5.88
N GLU A 53 6.40 2.49 -6.31
CA GLU A 53 7.48 3.41 -5.92
C GLU A 53 7.10 4.12 -4.63
N ILE A 54 7.82 3.84 -3.55
CA ILE A 54 7.70 4.59 -2.29
C ILE A 54 8.79 5.65 -2.27
N MET A 55 8.41 6.89 -1.96
CA MET A 55 9.28 8.05 -2.15
C MET A 55 9.26 8.97 -0.94
N ASN A 56 10.37 9.66 -0.68
CA ASN A 56 10.48 10.68 0.35
C ASN A 56 11.31 11.86 -0.16
N LYS A 57 10.93 13.07 0.25
CA LYS A 57 11.67 14.30 -0.03
C LYS A 57 11.50 15.29 1.13
N PRO A 58 12.47 16.20 1.38
CA PRO A 58 12.26 17.27 2.36
C PRO A 58 11.06 18.16 2.07
N ALA A 59 10.44 18.69 3.13
CA ALA A 59 9.36 19.68 3.10
C ALA A 59 8.10 19.23 2.33
N MET A 60 7.74 17.94 2.44
CA MET A 60 6.45 17.45 1.98
C MET A 60 5.32 17.95 2.88
N VAL A 61 4.15 18.15 2.27
CA VAL A 61 2.93 18.46 3.00
C VAL A 61 2.24 17.14 3.33
N ASP A 62 2.10 16.83 4.62
CA ASP A 62 1.29 15.70 5.06
C ASP A 62 -0.11 16.19 5.46
N VAL A 63 -1.06 16.00 4.55
CA VAL A 63 -2.48 16.33 4.78
C VAL A 63 -3.22 15.13 5.35
N GLU A 64 -4.26 15.40 6.15
CA GLU A 64 -5.15 14.37 6.64
C GLU A 64 -5.81 13.61 5.48
N LYS A 65 -5.71 12.28 5.52
CA LYS A 65 -6.19 11.38 4.46
C LYS A 65 -7.57 10.85 4.82
N SER A 66 -8.57 11.73 4.87
CA SER A 66 -9.95 11.36 5.19
C SER A 66 -10.48 10.24 4.28
N LEU A 67 -11.30 9.33 4.82
CA LEU A 67 -11.74 8.13 4.09
C LEU A 67 -12.53 8.45 2.81
N ASN A 68 -13.38 9.47 2.87
CA ASN A 68 -14.23 9.90 1.75
C ASN A 68 -13.69 11.21 1.17
N ARG A 69 -12.85 11.11 0.15
CA ARG A 69 -12.22 12.25 -0.54
C ARG A 69 -12.07 11.98 -2.03
N THR A 70 -11.92 13.05 -2.82
CA THR A 70 -11.60 12.94 -4.25
C THR A 70 -10.09 12.74 -4.45
N GLY A 71 -9.71 12.12 -5.58
CA GLY A 71 -8.30 11.83 -5.94
C GLY A 71 -7.96 10.34 -5.87
N TYR A 72 -6.66 10.01 -5.78
CA TYR A 72 -6.20 8.64 -5.57
C TYR A 72 -6.59 8.16 -4.18
N ILE A 73 -7.48 7.17 -4.12
CA ILE A 73 -8.18 6.80 -2.89
C ILE A 73 -7.56 5.58 -2.20
N HIS A 74 -7.18 4.55 -2.97
CA HIS A 74 -6.56 3.31 -2.50
C HIS A 74 -5.68 2.68 -3.59
N ILE A 75 -4.98 1.61 -3.22
CA ILE A 75 -4.39 0.62 -4.14
C ILE A 75 -4.92 -0.75 -3.68
N ALA A 76 -5.28 -1.62 -4.61
CA ALA A 76 -5.77 -2.97 -4.32
C ALA A 76 -4.70 -4.02 -4.64
N PHE A 77 -4.52 -4.99 -3.74
CA PHE A 77 -3.63 -6.14 -3.93
C PHE A 77 -4.44 -7.43 -3.96
N SER A 78 -4.32 -8.17 -5.07
CA SER A 78 -4.86 -9.53 -5.19
C SER A 78 -3.95 -10.49 -4.42
N VAL A 79 -4.55 -11.31 -3.55
CA VAL A 79 -3.86 -12.36 -2.79
C VAL A 79 -4.22 -13.76 -3.25
N GLY A 80 -5.15 -13.89 -4.21
CA GLY A 80 -5.44 -15.10 -4.97
C GLY A 80 -6.65 -15.90 -4.53
N ASN A 81 -7.10 -15.79 -3.27
CA ASN A 81 -8.33 -16.43 -2.79
C ASN A 81 -8.90 -15.74 -1.55
N LYS A 82 -10.15 -16.11 -1.19
CA LYS A 82 -10.90 -15.50 -0.09
C LYS A 82 -10.26 -15.76 1.27
N GLU A 83 -9.71 -16.96 1.47
CA GLU A 83 -9.08 -17.37 2.71
C GLU A 83 -7.86 -16.49 3.02
N LYS A 84 -7.04 -16.17 2.00
CA LYS A 84 -5.90 -15.26 2.16
C LYS A 84 -6.33 -13.81 2.40
N VAL A 85 -7.45 -13.36 1.85
CA VAL A 85 -8.02 -12.05 2.19
C VAL A 85 -8.35 -12.02 3.68
N ASP A 86 -9.03 -13.05 4.19
CA ASP A 86 -9.39 -13.14 5.61
C ASP A 86 -8.15 -13.20 6.51
N GLU A 87 -7.21 -14.07 6.19
CA GLU A 87 -5.95 -14.25 6.95
C GLU A 87 -5.13 -12.97 7.03
N LEU A 88 -4.90 -12.31 5.89
CA LEU A 88 -4.09 -11.09 5.86
C LEU A 88 -4.79 -9.94 6.59
N THR A 89 -6.11 -9.81 6.43
CA THR A 89 -6.90 -8.78 7.12
C THR A 89 -6.85 -8.97 8.63
N ASN A 90 -7.06 -10.19 9.11
CA ASN A 90 -7.01 -10.52 10.54
C ASN A 90 -5.61 -10.29 11.12
N ARG A 91 -4.55 -10.65 10.36
CA ARG A 91 -3.17 -10.40 10.77
C ARG A 91 -2.87 -8.90 10.89
N LEU A 92 -3.30 -8.09 9.91
CA LEU A 92 -3.13 -6.65 9.95
C LEU A 92 -3.90 -6.02 11.12
N GLN A 93 -5.13 -6.47 11.38
CA GLN A 93 -5.91 -6.02 12.53
C GLN A 93 -5.21 -6.35 13.85
N ALA A 94 -4.70 -7.58 14.01
CA ALA A 94 -3.98 -8.02 15.20
C ALA A 94 -2.67 -7.24 15.41
N ASP A 95 -2.01 -6.85 14.33
CA ASP A 95 -0.80 -6.02 14.35
C ASP A 95 -1.10 -4.51 14.55
N GLY A 96 -2.37 -4.13 14.72
CA GLY A 96 -2.80 -2.79 15.14
C GLY A 96 -3.29 -1.87 14.01
N TYR A 97 -3.44 -2.36 12.78
CA TYR A 97 -3.98 -1.57 11.68
C TYR A 97 -5.50 -1.49 11.73
N THR A 98 -6.05 -0.36 11.27
CA THR A 98 -7.50 -0.14 11.28
C THR A 98 -8.12 -0.85 10.08
N VAL A 99 -9.06 -1.75 10.33
CA VAL A 99 -9.91 -2.34 9.28
C VAL A 99 -11.14 -1.45 9.12
N VAL A 100 -11.19 -0.66 8.06
CA VAL A 100 -12.34 0.22 7.77
C VAL A 100 -13.50 -0.54 7.13
N SER A 101 -13.19 -1.71 6.57
CA SER A 101 -14.15 -2.57 5.89
C SER A 101 -13.63 -4.00 5.93
N GLY A 102 -14.27 -4.85 6.75
CA GLY A 102 -13.88 -6.26 6.87
C GLY A 102 -14.17 -7.07 5.60
N PRO A 103 -13.65 -8.31 5.51
CA PRO A 103 -13.82 -9.17 4.34
C PRO A 103 -15.31 -9.38 4.00
N ARG A 104 -15.69 -9.09 2.76
CA ARG A 104 -17.05 -9.29 2.25
C ARG A 104 -17.06 -9.40 0.73
N THR A 105 -18.18 -9.85 0.19
CA THR A 105 -18.48 -9.63 -1.23
C THR A 105 -19.11 -8.25 -1.43
N THR A 106 -18.55 -7.45 -2.33
CA THR A 106 -19.06 -6.13 -2.72
C THR A 106 -20.23 -6.24 -3.70
N GLY A 107 -20.94 -5.11 -3.92
CA GLY A 107 -22.06 -5.06 -4.85
C GLY A 107 -21.67 -5.29 -6.32
N ASP A 108 -20.39 -5.11 -6.66
CA ASP A 108 -19.80 -5.35 -7.99
C ASP A 108 -19.06 -6.69 -8.09
N GLY A 109 -19.08 -7.52 -7.03
CA GLY A 109 -18.72 -8.93 -7.10
C GLY A 109 -17.30 -9.30 -6.65
N TYR A 110 -16.51 -8.35 -6.15
CA TYR A 110 -15.20 -8.64 -5.55
C TYR A 110 -15.36 -9.19 -4.14
N TYR A 111 -14.50 -10.13 -3.75
CA TYR A 111 -14.34 -10.48 -2.35
C TYR A 111 -13.11 -9.77 -1.81
N GLU A 112 -13.31 -8.81 -0.92
CA GLU A 112 -12.25 -7.90 -0.50
C GLU A 112 -12.42 -7.43 0.95
N SER A 113 -11.35 -6.89 1.49
CA SER A 113 -11.34 -6.05 2.69
C SER A 113 -10.59 -4.74 2.40
N CYS A 114 -10.77 -3.74 3.26
CA CYS A 114 -10.01 -2.48 3.19
C CYS A 114 -9.49 -2.09 4.58
N ILE A 115 -8.21 -1.74 4.60
CA ILE A 115 -7.48 -1.30 5.78
C ILE A 115 -6.94 0.12 5.59
N VAL A 116 -6.77 0.83 6.71
CA VAL A 116 -5.94 2.03 6.79
C VAL A 116 -4.62 1.61 7.43
N ALA A 117 -3.55 1.67 6.64
CA ALA A 117 -2.22 1.27 7.10
C ALA A 117 -1.21 2.41 7.03
N ILE A 118 -0.32 2.39 6.04
CA ILE A 118 0.83 3.29 6.00
C ILE A 118 0.37 4.73 5.91
N GLU A 119 0.68 5.50 6.95
CA GLU A 119 0.49 6.96 7.01
C GLU A 119 -0.92 7.42 6.66
N GLY A 120 -1.93 6.61 7.00
CA GLY A 120 -3.35 6.91 6.74
C GLY A 120 -3.83 6.56 5.34
N ASN A 121 -3.02 5.88 4.52
CA ASN A 121 -3.42 5.41 3.20
C ASN A 121 -4.29 4.16 3.28
N GLN A 122 -5.31 4.10 2.41
CA GLN A 122 -6.20 2.96 2.28
C GLN A 122 -5.57 1.91 1.34
N ILE A 123 -5.66 0.65 1.73
CA ILE A 123 -5.23 -0.49 0.92
C ILE A 123 -6.37 -1.50 0.91
N GLU A 124 -6.75 -1.94 -0.29
CA GLU A 124 -7.69 -3.03 -0.48
C GLU A 124 -6.93 -4.35 -0.66
N ILE A 125 -7.47 -5.40 -0.05
CA ILE A 125 -6.96 -6.77 -0.17
C ILE A 125 -8.09 -7.56 -0.84
N THR A 126 -7.84 -8.10 -2.03
CA THR A 126 -8.86 -8.74 -2.85
C THR A 126 -8.39 -10.10 -3.36
N VAL A 127 -9.28 -10.82 -4.06
CA VAL A 127 -8.95 -12.10 -4.70
C VAL A 127 -8.10 -11.89 -5.92
#